data_AF-A0A382VEN2-F1
#
_entry.id   AF-A0A382VEN2-F1
#
_cell.length_a   1.000
_cell.length_b   1.000
_cell.length_c   1.000
_cell.angle_alpha   90.00
_cell.angle_beta   90.00
_cell.angle_gamma   90.00
#
_symmetry.space_group_name_H-M   'P 1'
#
loop_
_entity.id
_entity.type
_entity.pdbx_description
1 polymer ?
#
loop_
_entity_poly.entity_id
_entity_poly.type
_entity_poly.pdbx_seq_one_letter_code
_entity_poly.pdbx_strand_id
1 'polypeptide(L)'
;MQISFPTRVKRRIAIITHRAGNSPLVDNFVCALGWRVFKELGDDDATYLSASVAYYSVFSIFPLLLGLLAISGTVFTSIALQEQFLDYVTENLPGSREFVSDNIEELVRFRGALGIGAILGLLWSGSSAFGAISRAINRAWDIDKNRPFYLAKPLHIIMALGVGVLFLLSSFANVAVELILHRGLDLGLPSQSFLFGFELGDLMLKAMTLVITFAVFLLLYR
;
A
#
# COMPACT_ATOMS: atom_id res chain seq x y z
N MET A 1 -23.30 24.53 -22.53
CA MET A 1 -23.01 25.98 -22.55
C MET A 1 -21.73 26.18 -23.36
N GLN A 2 -21.82 26.53 -24.64
CA GLN A 2 -20.65 26.73 -25.51
C GLN A 2 -20.00 28.08 -25.17
N ILE A 3 -18.84 28.07 -24.53
CA ILE A 3 -18.09 29.30 -24.21
C ILE A 3 -17.44 29.82 -25.50
N SER A 4 -18.12 30.75 -26.17
CA SER A 4 -17.60 31.44 -27.35
C SER A 4 -16.55 32.47 -26.93
N PHE A 5 -15.27 32.10 -27.03
CA PHE A 5 -14.17 33.04 -26.77
C PHE A 5 -14.12 34.17 -27.82
N PRO A 6 -13.94 35.44 -27.40
CA PRO A 6 -13.84 36.57 -28.32
C PRO A 6 -12.62 36.43 -29.26
N THR A 7 -12.77 36.89 -30.51
CA THR A 7 -11.79 36.73 -31.62
C THR A 7 -10.36 37.21 -31.29
N ARG A 8 -10.23 38.17 -30.38
CA ARG A 8 -8.93 38.66 -29.88
C ARG A 8 -8.18 37.63 -29.03
N VAL A 9 -8.89 36.82 -28.24
CA VAL A 9 -8.31 35.78 -27.37
C VAL A 9 -7.82 34.61 -28.23
N LYS A 10 -8.61 34.17 -29.21
CA LYS A 10 -8.19 33.14 -30.19
C LYS A 10 -6.92 33.55 -30.94
N ARG A 11 -6.84 34.81 -31.37
CA ARG A 11 -5.65 35.35 -32.05
C ARG A 11 -4.42 35.39 -31.13
N ARG A 12 -4.57 35.75 -29.85
CA ARG A 12 -3.46 35.72 -28.88
C ARG A 12 -2.98 34.29 -28.60
N ILE A 13 -3.90 33.34 -28.43
CA ILE A 13 -3.56 31.92 -28.21
C ILE A 13 -2.82 31.36 -29.43
N ALA A 14 -3.27 31.65 -30.65
CA ALA A 14 -2.63 31.22 -31.89
C ALA A 14 -1.21 31.80 -32.07
N ILE A 15 -1.00 33.07 -31.70
CA ILE A 15 0.33 33.71 -31.75
C ILE A 15 1.27 33.09 -30.70
N ILE A 16 0.77 32.76 -29.52
CA ILE A 16 1.57 32.13 -28.45
C ILE A 16 1.94 30.69 -28.83
N THR A 17 1.00 29.91 -29.38
CA THR A 17 1.28 28.53 -29.85
C THR A 17 2.26 28.52 -31.02
N HIS A 18 2.13 29.45 -31.97
CA HIS A 18 3.07 29.57 -33.10
C HIS A 18 4.46 30.07 -32.66
N ARG A 19 4.57 30.93 -31.63
CA ARG A 19 5.87 31.35 -31.08
C ARG A 19 6.54 30.25 -30.23
N ALA A 20 5.75 29.48 -29.49
CA ALA A 20 6.26 28.37 -28.69
C ALA A 20 6.92 27.30 -29.57
N GLY A 21 6.34 27.01 -30.74
CA GLY A 21 6.86 26.01 -31.69
C GLY A 21 8.23 26.30 -32.31
N ASN A 22 8.79 27.52 -32.18
CA ASN A 22 10.09 27.91 -32.76
C ASN A 22 11.10 28.39 -31.68
N SER A 23 10.93 28.00 -30.41
CA SER A 23 11.88 28.35 -29.35
C SER A 23 12.84 27.18 -29.08
N PRO A 24 14.15 27.41 -28.83
CA PRO A 24 15.12 26.35 -28.53
C PRO A 24 14.80 25.58 -27.23
N LEU A 25 13.85 26.08 -26.43
CA LEU A 25 13.29 25.39 -25.26
C LEU A 25 12.27 24.30 -25.63
N VAL A 26 11.65 24.37 -26.81
CA VAL A 26 10.72 23.33 -27.31
C VAL A 26 11.46 22.26 -28.12
N ASP A 27 12.64 22.57 -28.68
CA ASP A 27 13.51 21.59 -29.32
C ASP A 27 14.22 20.65 -28.32
N ASN A 28 14.37 21.08 -27.06
CA ASN A 28 14.92 20.22 -26.02
C ASN A 28 13.83 19.24 -25.52
N PHE A 29 14.00 17.95 -25.85
CA PHE A 29 13.13 16.85 -25.45
C PHE A 29 12.73 16.89 -23.97
N VAL A 30 13.67 17.22 -23.07
CA VAL A 30 13.42 17.26 -21.63
C VAL A 30 12.46 18.38 -21.25
N CYS A 31 12.64 19.58 -21.81
CA CYS A 31 11.77 20.72 -21.56
C CYS A 31 10.37 20.51 -22.17
N ALA A 32 10.31 19.94 -23.39
CA ALA A 32 9.06 19.59 -24.04
C ALA A 32 8.28 18.52 -23.25
N LEU A 33 8.97 17.49 -22.75
CA LEU A 33 8.38 16.47 -21.89
C LEU A 33 7.88 17.05 -20.57
N GLY A 34 8.70 17.86 -19.89
CA GLY A 34 8.32 18.51 -18.64
C GLY A 34 7.10 19.43 -18.80
N TRP A 35 7.04 20.21 -19.87
CA TRP A 35 5.88 21.03 -20.18
C TRP A 35 4.63 20.19 -20.46
N ARG A 36 4.76 19.11 -21.23
CA ARG A 36 3.65 18.19 -21.52
C ARG A 36 3.10 17.57 -20.24
N VAL A 37 3.97 17.07 -19.35
CA VAL A 37 3.58 16.52 -18.05
C VAL A 37 2.87 17.56 -17.19
N PHE A 38 3.41 18.79 -17.11
CA PHE A 38 2.80 19.85 -16.31
C PHE A 38 1.40 20.22 -16.81
N LYS A 39 1.24 20.29 -18.14
CA LYS A 39 -0.05 20.53 -18.77
C LYS A 39 -1.04 19.39 -18.47
N GLU A 40 -0.62 18.14 -18.63
CA GLU A 40 -1.46 16.96 -18.38
C GLU A 40 -1.90 16.89 -16.91
N LEU A 41 -0.99 17.17 -15.96
CA LEU A 41 -1.33 17.23 -14.53
C LEU A 41 -2.46 18.22 -14.23
N GLY A 42 -2.51 19.34 -14.96
CA GLY A 42 -3.58 20.33 -14.86
C GLY A 42 -4.87 19.87 -15.54
N ASP A 43 -4.78 19.34 -16.76
CA ASP A 43 -5.93 18.87 -17.55
C ASP A 43 -6.63 17.67 -16.87
N ASP A 44 -5.88 16.87 -16.09
CA ASP A 44 -6.37 15.68 -15.37
C ASP A 44 -6.83 15.94 -13.93
N ASP A 45 -6.77 17.18 -13.43
CA ASP A 45 -7.03 17.49 -12.01
C ASP A 45 -6.16 16.61 -11.07
N ALA A 46 -4.92 16.32 -11.47
CA ALA A 46 -4.05 15.36 -10.77
C ALA A 46 -3.82 15.73 -9.30
N THR A 47 -3.75 17.03 -8.98
CA THR A 47 -3.65 17.52 -7.60
C THR A 47 -4.87 17.16 -6.75
N TYR A 48 -6.08 17.24 -7.31
CA TYR A 48 -7.30 16.85 -6.61
C TYR A 48 -7.37 15.33 -6.42
N LEU A 49 -7.02 14.57 -7.46
CA LEU A 49 -7.00 13.11 -7.41
C LEU A 49 -5.97 12.59 -6.40
N SER A 50 -4.75 13.14 -6.40
CA SER A 50 -3.71 12.79 -5.42
C SER A 50 -4.13 13.15 -3.99
N ALA A 51 -4.76 14.30 -3.76
CA ALA A 51 -5.32 14.64 -2.46
C ALA A 51 -6.39 13.63 -2.02
N SER A 52 -7.24 13.16 -2.93
CA SER A 52 -8.23 12.12 -2.64
C SER A 52 -7.56 10.79 -2.24
N VAL A 53 -6.50 10.37 -2.94
CA VAL A 53 -5.74 9.17 -2.61
C VAL A 53 -5.09 9.29 -1.23
N ALA A 54 -4.50 10.45 -0.91
CA ALA A 54 -3.90 10.71 0.39
C ALA A 54 -4.95 10.64 1.52
N TYR A 55 -6.10 11.30 1.33
CA TYR A 55 -7.20 11.29 2.29
C TYR A 55 -7.69 9.87 2.59
N TYR A 56 -8.00 9.08 1.56
CA TYR A 56 -8.50 7.72 1.76
C TYR A 56 -7.43 6.77 2.31
N SER A 57 -6.16 6.98 1.96
CA SER A 57 -5.04 6.22 2.54
C SER A 57 -4.92 6.47 4.05
N VAL A 58 -4.90 7.72 4.49
CA VAL A 58 -4.83 8.06 5.92
C VAL A 58 -6.08 7.57 6.66
N PHE A 59 -7.26 7.75 6.06
CA PHE A 59 -8.52 7.24 6.61
C PHE A 59 -8.53 5.70 6.78
N SER A 60 -7.76 4.96 5.97
CA SER A 60 -7.65 3.51 6.07
C SER A 60 -6.76 3.02 7.20
N ILE A 61 -5.87 3.86 7.73
CA ILE A 61 -4.97 3.50 8.83
C ILE A 61 -5.77 3.13 10.09
N PHE A 62 -6.79 3.91 10.43
CA PHE A 62 -7.53 3.67 11.68
C PHE A 62 -8.30 2.32 11.66
N PRO A 63 -9.11 2.00 10.63
CA PRO A 63 -9.71 0.67 10.51
C PRO A 63 -8.69 -0.46 10.36
N LEU A 64 -7.53 -0.21 9.74
CA LEU A 64 -6.45 -1.20 9.66
C LEU A 64 -5.92 -1.53 11.05
N LEU A 65 -5.62 -0.52 11.86
CA LEU A 65 -5.19 -0.70 13.25
C LEU A 65 -6.25 -1.47 14.04
N LEU A 66 -7.52 -1.07 13.97
CA LEU A 66 -8.61 -1.79 14.63
C LEU A 66 -8.72 -3.25 14.15
N GLY A 67 -8.55 -3.50 12.84
CA GLY A 67 -8.59 -4.84 12.27
C GLY A 67 -7.43 -5.70 12.76
N LEU A 68 -6.21 -5.15 12.80
CA LEU A 68 -5.04 -5.82 13.37
C LEU A 68 -5.25 -6.14 14.84
N LEU A 69 -5.78 -5.20 15.62
CA LEU A 69 -6.11 -5.39 17.03
C LEU A 69 -7.15 -6.50 17.23
N ALA A 70 -8.20 -6.52 16.39
CA ALA A 70 -9.21 -7.57 16.41
C ALA A 70 -8.62 -8.94 16.08
N ILE A 71 -7.77 -9.04 15.05
CA ILE A 71 -7.09 -10.28 14.68
C ILE A 71 -6.18 -10.73 15.81
N SER A 72 -5.37 -9.85 16.39
CA SER A 72 -4.53 -10.13 17.55
C SER A 72 -5.35 -10.70 18.71
N GLY A 73 -6.46 -10.08 19.08
CA GLY A 73 -7.34 -10.60 20.14
C GLY A 73 -7.93 -12.00 19.87
N THR A 74 -8.02 -12.41 18.60
CA THR A 74 -8.43 -13.77 18.21
C THR A 74 -7.28 -14.77 18.10
N VAL A 75 -6.06 -14.33 17.78
CA VAL A 75 -4.88 -15.18 17.63
C VAL A 75 -4.19 -15.42 18.97
N PHE A 76 -4.13 -14.39 19.83
CA PHE A 76 -3.59 -14.47 21.19
C PHE A 76 -4.61 -15.04 22.19
N THR A 77 -5.16 -16.22 21.90
CA THR A 77 -6.05 -16.94 22.83
C THR A 77 -5.30 -17.67 23.95
N SER A 78 -4.00 -17.91 23.77
CA SER A 78 -3.13 -18.54 24.79
C SER A 78 -2.45 -17.48 25.64
N ILE A 79 -2.59 -17.60 26.96
CA ILE A 79 -1.90 -16.77 27.96
C ILE A 79 -0.38 -16.77 27.70
N ALA A 80 0.19 -17.90 27.30
CA ALA A 80 1.61 -18.03 27.00
C ALA A 80 2.06 -17.20 25.78
N LEU A 81 1.22 -17.09 24.74
CA LEU A 81 1.53 -16.25 23.57
C LEU A 81 1.39 -14.75 23.92
N GLN A 82 0.47 -14.43 24.83
CA GLN A 82 0.27 -13.08 25.33
C GLN A 82 1.47 -12.60 26.15
N GLU A 83 1.99 -13.43 27.06
CA GLU A 83 3.20 -13.12 27.83
C GLU A 83 4.44 -12.96 26.94
N GLN A 84 4.66 -13.86 25.96
CA GLN A 84 5.77 -13.72 25.02
C GLN A 84 5.69 -12.43 24.19
N PHE A 85 4.49 -12.03 23.77
CA PHE A 85 4.30 -10.77 23.05
C PHE A 85 4.54 -9.55 23.96
N LEU A 86 4.07 -9.60 25.20
CA LEU A 86 4.32 -8.56 26.21
C LEU A 86 5.81 -8.39 26.50
N ASP A 87 6.54 -9.48 26.66
CA ASP A 87 7.99 -9.48 26.83
C ASP A 87 8.68 -8.83 25.64
N TYR A 88 8.32 -9.24 24.42
CA TYR A 88 8.89 -8.67 23.20
C TYR A 88 8.63 -7.16 23.06
N VAL A 89 7.40 -6.71 23.34
CA VAL A 89 7.03 -5.29 23.26
C VAL A 89 7.76 -4.47 24.33
N THR A 90 7.84 -4.96 25.56
CA THR A 90 8.54 -4.22 26.65
C THR A 90 10.05 -4.18 26.49
N GLU A 91 10.64 -5.15 25.79
CA GLU A 91 12.08 -5.17 25.48
C GLU A 91 12.45 -4.22 24.31
N ASN A 92 11.51 -3.96 23.39
CA ASN A 92 11.77 -3.18 22.16
C ASN A 92 11.14 -1.78 22.15
N LEU A 93 10.16 -1.48 23.01
CA LEU A 93 9.48 -0.19 23.08
C LEU A 93 9.64 0.43 24.48
N PRO A 94 10.08 1.69 24.59
CA PRO A 94 10.11 2.38 25.88
C PRO A 94 8.68 2.63 26.39
N GLY A 95 8.31 1.99 27.51
CA GLY A 95 7.00 2.11 28.15
C GLY A 95 6.89 1.25 29.41
N SER A 96 5.86 1.46 30.24
CA SER A 96 5.62 0.59 31.40
C SER A 96 4.93 -0.70 30.94
N ARG A 97 5.40 -1.84 31.47
CA ARG A 97 4.82 -3.16 31.21
C ARG A 97 3.32 -3.21 31.52
N GLU A 98 2.94 -2.56 32.59
CA GLU A 98 1.55 -2.47 33.08
C GLU A 98 0.65 -1.71 32.09
N PHE A 99 1.15 -0.61 31.51
CA PHE A 99 0.39 0.09 30.47
C PHE A 99 0.15 -0.79 29.24
N VAL A 100 1.15 -1.55 28.81
CA VAL A 100 1.01 -2.46 27.65
C VAL A 100 0.08 -3.63 27.98
N SER A 101 0.16 -4.21 29.19
CA SER A 101 -0.70 -5.32 29.60
C SER A 101 -2.17 -4.91 29.69
N ASP A 102 -2.46 -3.75 30.28
CA ASP A 102 -3.83 -3.26 30.43
C ASP A 102 -4.48 -3.01 29.07
N ASN A 103 -3.73 -2.42 28.13
CA ASN A 103 -4.20 -2.24 26.76
C ASN A 103 -4.47 -3.59 26.09
N ILE A 104 -3.56 -4.57 26.21
CA ILE A 104 -3.76 -5.90 25.61
C ILE A 104 -4.97 -6.62 26.21
N GLU A 105 -5.18 -6.53 27.51
CA GLU A 105 -6.32 -7.17 28.19
C GLU A 105 -7.65 -6.53 27.77
N GLU A 106 -7.70 -5.20 27.66
CA GLU A 106 -8.86 -4.49 27.09
C GLU A 106 -9.15 -4.93 25.65
N LEU A 107 -8.11 -5.07 24.81
CA LEU A 107 -8.25 -5.52 23.43
C LEU A 107 -8.85 -6.92 23.34
N VAL A 108 -8.42 -7.84 24.20
CA VAL A 108 -8.94 -9.21 24.28
C VAL A 108 -10.38 -9.22 24.77
N ARG A 109 -10.75 -8.34 25.70
CA ARG A 109 -12.11 -8.25 26.26
C ARG A 109 -13.15 -7.82 25.23
N PHE A 110 -12.79 -6.95 24.28
CA PHE A 110 -13.74 -6.43 23.27
C PHE A 110 -13.78 -7.20 21.93
N ARG A 111 -13.09 -8.34 21.83
CA ARG A 111 -12.89 -9.16 20.62
C ARG A 111 -14.12 -9.52 19.77
N GLY A 112 -15.33 -9.58 20.36
CA GLY A 112 -16.54 -10.05 19.67
C GLY A 112 -17.15 -9.02 18.70
N ALA A 113 -17.91 -8.07 19.24
CA ALA A 113 -18.63 -7.08 18.43
C ALA A 113 -17.68 -6.06 17.77
N LEU A 114 -16.61 -5.65 18.45
CA LEU A 114 -15.62 -4.74 17.86
C LEU A 114 -14.82 -5.42 16.74
N GLY A 115 -14.60 -6.73 16.82
CA GLY A 115 -13.82 -7.46 15.80
C GLY A 115 -14.51 -7.50 14.44
N ILE A 116 -15.80 -7.81 14.40
CA ILE A 116 -16.58 -7.81 13.16
C ILE A 116 -16.67 -6.40 12.58
N GLY A 117 -16.97 -5.39 13.43
CA GLY A 117 -17.01 -3.99 13.02
C GLY A 117 -15.68 -3.49 12.46
N ALA A 118 -14.56 -3.88 13.09
CA ALA A 118 -13.23 -3.55 12.64
C ALA A 118 -12.90 -4.18 11.28
N ILE A 119 -13.22 -5.45 11.07
CA ILE A 119 -12.99 -6.13 9.78
C ILE A 119 -13.84 -5.49 8.67
N LEU A 120 -15.13 -5.23 8.92
CA LEU A 120 -16.00 -4.57 7.95
C LEU A 120 -15.53 -3.14 7.65
N GLY A 121 -15.12 -2.40 8.68
CA GLY A 121 -14.54 -1.07 8.55
C GLY A 121 -13.24 -1.08 7.75
N LEU A 122 -12.39 -2.07 7.98
CA LEU A 122 -11.14 -2.26 7.25
C LEU A 122 -11.39 -2.57 5.78
N LEU A 123 -12.27 -3.52 5.47
CA LEU A 123 -12.63 -3.84 4.08
C LEU A 123 -13.24 -2.63 3.36
N TRP A 124 -14.11 -1.89 4.05
CA TRP A 124 -14.75 -0.71 3.48
C TRP A 124 -13.75 0.42 3.22
N SER A 125 -12.91 0.72 4.21
CA SER A 125 -11.95 1.82 4.15
C SER A 125 -10.77 1.50 3.23
N GLY A 126 -10.20 0.30 3.31
CA GLY A 126 -9.16 -0.17 2.40
C GLY A 126 -9.61 -0.13 0.95
N SER A 127 -10.80 -0.64 0.64
CA SER A 127 -11.34 -0.57 -0.73
C SER A 127 -11.62 0.85 -1.24
N SER A 128 -11.78 1.83 -0.34
CA SER A 128 -11.92 3.24 -0.75
C SER A 128 -10.60 3.84 -1.25
N ALA A 129 -9.47 3.48 -0.63
CA ALA A 129 -8.13 3.89 -1.06
C ALA A 129 -7.79 3.32 -2.44
N PHE A 130 -8.00 2.02 -2.66
CA PHE A 130 -7.82 1.39 -3.97
C PHE A 130 -8.77 1.96 -5.03
N GLY A 131 -9.99 2.35 -4.63
CA GLY A 131 -10.90 3.04 -5.53
C GLY A 131 -10.43 4.44 -5.94
N ALA A 132 -9.79 5.18 -5.03
CA ALA A 132 -9.19 6.47 -5.35
C ALA A 132 -8.00 6.31 -6.30
N ILE A 133 -7.13 5.32 -6.05
CA ILE A 133 -6.00 4.98 -6.91
C ILE A 133 -6.49 4.59 -8.31
N SER A 134 -7.48 3.70 -8.39
CA SER A 134 -8.10 3.26 -9.65
C SER A 134 -8.65 4.43 -10.46
N ARG A 135 -9.35 5.38 -9.83
CA ARG A 135 -9.84 6.59 -10.50
C ARG A 135 -8.70 7.50 -10.97
N ALA A 136 -7.67 7.68 -10.16
CA ALA A 136 -6.51 8.50 -10.53
C ALA A 136 -5.76 7.92 -11.74
N ILE A 137 -5.56 6.61 -11.74
CA ILE A 137 -4.91 5.88 -12.83
C ILE A 137 -5.77 5.90 -14.10
N ASN A 138 -7.08 5.64 -13.98
CA ASN A 138 -7.98 5.70 -15.13
C ASN A 138 -8.01 7.09 -15.75
N ARG A 139 -7.94 8.15 -14.93
CA ARG A 139 -7.86 9.52 -15.43
C ARG A 139 -6.57 9.76 -16.22
N ALA A 140 -5.43 9.37 -15.66
CA ALA A 140 -4.12 9.51 -16.31
C ALA A 140 -3.97 8.68 -17.61
N TRP A 141 -4.85 7.70 -17.83
CA TRP A 141 -4.93 6.91 -19.08
C TRP A 141 -6.11 7.30 -19.97
N ASP A 142 -6.74 8.45 -19.75
CA ASP A 142 -7.89 8.95 -20.54
C ASP A 142 -9.06 7.94 -20.62
N ILE A 143 -9.26 7.14 -19.56
CA ILE A 143 -10.37 6.19 -19.49
C ILE A 143 -11.61 6.92 -18.97
N ASP A 144 -12.47 7.36 -19.89
CA ASP A 144 -13.69 8.12 -19.57
C ASP A 144 -14.80 7.31 -18.90
N LYS A 145 -14.83 5.97 -19.10
CA LYS A 145 -15.87 5.10 -18.56
C LYS A 145 -15.42 4.40 -17.29
N ASN A 146 -15.84 4.96 -16.15
CA ASN A 146 -15.75 4.27 -14.88
C ASN A 146 -16.69 3.06 -14.84
N ARG A 147 -16.20 1.95 -14.30
CA ARG A 147 -17.03 0.77 -14.03
C ARG A 147 -18.14 1.14 -13.04
N PRO A 148 -19.34 0.54 -13.16
CA PRO A 148 -20.40 0.75 -12.19
C PRO A 148 -19.93 0.42 -10.77
N PHE A 149 -20.47 1.11 -9.76
CA PHE A 149 -20.07 0.91 -8.36
C PHE A 149 -20.11 -0.56 -7.92
N TYR A 150 -21.13 -1.31 -8.35
CA TYR A 150 -21.31 -2.73 -8.02
C TYR A 150 -20.26 -3.66 -8.67
N LEU A 151 -19.60 -3.26 -9.77
CA LEU A 151 -18.44 -3.97 -10.33
C LEU A 151 -17.12 -3.48 -9.76
N ALA A 152 -17.01 -2.18 -9.52
CA ALA A 152 -15.77 -1.55 -9.05
C ALA A 152 -15.48 -1.90 -7.58
N LYS A 153 -16.48 -1.85 -6.71
CA LYS A 153 -16.30 -2.04 -5.27
C LYS A 153 -15.75 -3.44 -4.91
N PRO A 154 -16.27 -4.56 -5.45
CA PRO A 154 -15.68 -5.88 -5.20
C PRO A 154 -14.24 -5.98 -5.70
N LEU A 155 -13.93 -5.40 -6.86
CA LEU A 155 -12.57 -5.39 -7.41
C LEU A 155 -11.59 -4.68 -6.47
N HIS A 156 -11.97 -3.51 -5.94
CA HIS A 156 -11.12 -2.78 -4.99
C HIS A 156 -10.94 -3.54 -3.66
N ILE A 157 -11.96 -4.29 -3.22
CA ILE A 157 -11.84 -5.17 -2.04
C ILE A 157 -10.85 -6.31 -2.33
N ILE A 158 -10.95 -6.95 -3.50
CA ILE A 158 -10.02 -8.02 -3.92
C ILE A 158 -8.59 -7.48 -4.01
N MET A 159 -8.39 -6.29 -4.60
CA MET A 159 -7.07 -5.64 -4.64
C MET A 159 -6.52 -5.36 -3.23
N ALA A 160 -7.35 -4.82 -2.34
CA ALA A 160 -6.96 -4.53 -0.96
C ALA A 160 -6.58 -5.81 -0.20
N LEU A 161 -7.40 -6.85 -0.31
CA LEU A 161 -7.10 -8.16 0.29
C LEU A 161 -5.86 -8.80 -0.31
N GLY A 162 -5.70 -8.73 -1.63
CA GLY A 162 -4.56 -9.26 -2.35
C GLY A 162 -3.24 -8.66 -1.87
N VAL A 163 -3.17 -7.32 -1.82
CA VAL A 163 -2.01 -6.59 -1.30
C VAL A 163 -1.81 -6.87 0.19
N GLY A 164 -2.88 -6.95 0.99
CA GLY A 164 -2.78 -7.28 2.41
C GLY A 164 -2.22 -8.69 2.67
N VAL A 165 -2.71 -9.71 1.95
CA VAL A 165 -2.21 -11.09 2.04
C VAL A 165 -0.76 -11.18 1.57
N LEU A 166 -0.42 -10.49 0.49
CA LEU A 166 0.96 -10.35 0.00
C LEU A 166 1.89 -9.77 1.05
N PHE A 167 1.47 -8.69 1.70
CA PHE A 167 2.22 -8.03 2.75
C PHE A 167 2.42 -8.96 3.96
N LEU A 168 1.37 -9.68 4.39
CA LEU A 168 1.45 -10.64 5.48
C LEU A 168 2.37 -11.82 5.14
N LEU A 169 2.27 -12.37 3.92
CA LEU A 169 3.13 -13.47 3.47
C LEU A 169 4.60 -13.03 3.39
N SER A 170 4.86 -11.84 2.86
CA SER A 170 6.21 -11.26 2.81
C SER A 170 6.77 -11.02 4.21
N SER A 171 5.94 -10.56 5.15
CA SER A 171 6.35 -10.32 6.53
C SER A 171 6.65 -11.64 7.26
N PHE A 172 5.79 -12.64 7.08
CA PHE A 172 5.99 -13.97 7.67
C PHE A 172 7.22 -14.66 7.09
N ALA A 173 7.45 -14.56 5.77
CA ALA A 173 8.65 -15.08 5.13
C ALA A 173 9.91 -14.40 5.69
N ASN A 174 9.88 -13.08 5.92
CA ASN A 174 11.00 -12.37 6.54
C ASN A 174 11.29 -12.87 7.96
N VAL A 175 10.25 -13.02 8.80
CA VAL A 175 10.39 -13.57 10.16
C VAL A 175 10.90 -15.01 10.14
N ALA A 176 10.41 -15.85 9.22
CA ALA A 176 10.85 -17.24 9.09
C ALA A 176 12.34 -17.32 8.71
N VAL A 177 12.79 -16.48 7.77
CA VAL A 177 14.21 -16.39 7.38
C VAL A 177 15.06 -15.96 8.57
N GLU A 178 14.65 -14.95 9.33
CA GLU A 178 15.36 -14.49 10.53
C GLU A 178 15.45 -15.59 11.59
N LEU A 179 14.36 -16.30 11.85
CA LEU A 179 14.31 -17.39 12.82
C LEU A 179 15.26 -18.55 12.44
N ILE A 180 15.30 -18.91 11.15
CA ILE A 180 16.18 -19.96 10.62
C ILE A 180 17.65 -19.53 10.71
N LEU A 181 17.97 -18.28 10.35
CA LEU A 181 19.34 -17.77 10.28
C LEU A 181 19.94 -17.42 11.64
N HIS A 182 19.18 -16.79 12.55
CA HIS A 182 19.74 -16.19 13.76
C HIS A 182 19.40 -16.96 15.04
N ARG A 183 18.28 -17.71 15.06
CA ARG A 183 17.85 -18.48 16.24
C ARG A 183 18.23 -19.96 16.17
N GLY A 184 18.97 -20.38 15.13
CA GLY A 184 19.61 -21.70 15.07
C GLY A 184 18.63 -22.87 14.97
N LEU A 185 17.53 -22.70 14.23
CA LEU A 185 16.60 -23.79 13.93
C LEU A 185 17.26 -24.74 12.93
N ASP A 186 18.06 -25.68 13.44
CA ASP A 186 18.75 -26.69 12.66
C ASP A 186 17.71 -27.69 12.12
N LEU A 187 17.26 -27.49 10.88
CA LEU A 187 16.26 -28.34 10.23
C LEU A 187 16.87 -29.71 9.80
N GLY A 188 18.13 -30.00 10.17
CA GLY A 188 18.81 -31.27 9.90
C GLY A 188 19.13 -31.54 8.43
N LEU A 189 19.10 -30.50 7.58
CA LEU A 189 19.41 -30.59 6.16
C LEU A 189 20.91 -30.32 5.96
N PRO A 190 21.68 -31.25 5.37
CA PRO A 190 23.12 -31.06 5.16
C PRO A 190 23.49 -29.85 4.27
N SER A 191 22.53 -29.26 3.56
CA SER A 191 22.71 -28.02 2.79
C SER A 191 22.71 -26.74 3.64
N GLN A 192 22.31 -26.82 4.91
CA GLN A 192 22.23 -25.67 5.81
C GLN A 192 23.59 -25.09 6.14
N SER A 193 24.57 -25.92 6.50
CA SER A 193 25.93 -25.46 6.82
C SER A 193 26.64 -24.78 5.64
N PHE A 194 26.31 -25.18 4.40
CA PHE A 194 26.83 -24.54 3.19
C PHE A 194 26.21 -23.16 2.93
N LEU A 195 24.92 -23.00 3.25
CA LEU A 195 24.20 -21.72 3.13
C LEU A 195 24.55 -20.74 4.27
N PHE A 196 24.73 -21.24 5.50
CA PHE A 196 25.06 -20.42 6.68
C PHE A 196 26.53 -19.98 6.74
N GLY A 197 27.43 -20.63 5.98
CA GLY A 197 28.87 -20.31 5.99
C GLY A 197 29.28 -19.06 5.19
N PHE A 198 28.39 -18.50 4.36
CA PHE A 198 28.66 -17.32 3.55
C PHE A 198 27.67 -16.20 3.85
N GLU A 199 28.11 -14.94 3.91
CA GLU A 199 27.22 -13.76 3.93
C GLU A 199 26.22 -13.74 2.75
N LEU A 200 26.54 -14.46 1.68
CA LEU A 200 25.67 -14.70 0.52
C LEU A 200 24.40 -15.50 0.85
N GLY A 201 24.39 -16.36 1.87
CA GLY A 201 23.22 -17.16 2.22
C GLY A 201 22.05 -16.34 2.74
N ASP A 202 22.32 -15.37 3.62
CA ASP A 202 21.34 -14.38 4.09
C ASP A 202 20.83 -13.53 2.90
N LEU A 203 21.75 -13.09 2.03
CA LEU A 203 21.38 -12.35 0.82
C LEU A 203 20.48 -13.17 -0.11
N MET A 204 20.78 -14.46 -0.30
CA MET A 204 19.98 -15.35 -1.16
C MET A 204 18.59 -15.59 -0.59
N LEU A 205 18.45 -15.81 0.72
CA LEU A 205 17.14 -16.00 1.36
C LEU A 205 16.29 -14.72 1.31
N LYS A 206 16.89 -13.55 1.58
CA LYS A 206 16.22 -12.25 1.39
C LYS A 206 15.82 -12.02 -0.06
N ALA A 207 16.67 -12.38 -1.02
CA ALA A 207 16.37 -12.29 -2.44
C ALA A 207 15.23 -13.24 -2.85
N MET A 208 15.17 -14.46 -2.31
CA MET A 208 14.07 -15.39 -2.55
C MET A 208 12.72 -14.85 -2.05
N THR A 209 12.68 -14.28 -0.84
CA THR A 209 11.47 -13.62 -0.32
C THR A 209 11.03 -12.48 -1.24
N LEU A 210 11.97 -11.66 -1.72
CA LEU A 210 11.67 -10.58 -2.65
C LEU A 210 11.11 -11.11 -3.98
N VAL A 211 11.70 -12.19 -4.52
CA VAL A 211 11.22 -12.84 -5.75
C VAL A 211 9.82 -13.42 -5.57
N ILE A 212 9.53 -14.06 -4.43
CA ILE A 212 8.19 -14.59 -4.13
C ILE A 212 7.16 -13.45 -4.07
N THR A 213 7.48 -12.36 -3.37
CA THR A 213 6.60 -11.18 -3.30
C THR A 213 6.35 -10.59 -4.69
N PHE A 214 7.39 -10.47 -5.51
CA PHE A 214 7.26 -9.96 -6.88
C PHE A 214 6.44 -10.89 -7.78
N ALA A 215 6.65 -12.21 -7.67
CA ALA A 215 5.91 -13.21 -8.44
C ALA A 215 4.42 -13.22 -8.11
N VAL A 216 4.06 -13.12 -6.82
CA VAL A 216 2.66 -13.05 -6.40
C VAL A 216 2.03 -11.73 -6.84
N PHE A 217 2.76 -10.61 -6.81
CA PHE A 217 2.28 -9.34 -7.36
C PHE A 217 1.98 -9.42 -8.86
N LEU A 218 2.87 -10.06 -9.64
CA LEU A 218 2.64 -10.31 -11.08
C LEU A 218 1.44 -11.23 -11.34
N LEU A 219 1.23 -12.25 -10.52
CA LEU A 219 0.08 -13.16 -10.62
C LEU A 219 -1.24 -12.44 -10.36
N LEU A 220 -1.24 -11.47 -9.44
CA LEU A 220 -2.43 -10.70 -9.06
C LEU A 220 -2.77 -9.61 -10.09
N TYR A 221 -1.77 -9.12 -10.82
CA TYR A 221 -1.92 -8.08 -11.84
C TYR A 221 -2.05 -8.61 -13.27
N ARG A 222 -2.14 -9.94 -13.44
CA ARG A 222 -2.38 -10.58 -14.73
C ARG A 222 -3.86 -10.75 -15.00
#